data_AF-A0A8S0RB16-F1
#
_entry.id   AF-A0A8S0RB16-F1
#
_cell.length_a   1.000
_cell.length_b   1.000
_cell.length_c   1.000
_cell.angle_alpha   90.00
_cell.angle_beta   90.00
_cell.angle_gamma   90.00
#
_symmetry.space_group_name_H-M   'P 1'
#
loop_
_entity.id
_entity.type
_entity.pdbx_description
1 polymer ?
#
loop_
_entity_poly.entity_id
_entity_poly.type
_entity_poly.pdbx_seq_one_letter_code
_entity_poly.pdbx_strand_id
1 'polypeptide(L)'
;MALSQPAKSKQLLCTRKSFLLLQRLKGTFVEEGCQLRSSGDMGSASGSSLRPSGDNFSKWRKLDSRSLGITRSMISLSSWIVLKILRSAGFDAYLVGGCVRDLLLNKVPKDFDVITTAGLKQIRKKFHSAVIVGRRFPICRVSVKGSIVEVSSFQTVAEQSERKEVCMSQMPADCTQGDLTRWKNCMQRDFTINCLFFDPFVNGIFDYTNAMTDLRSLKLQTVIPAHLSFKEDRARILRGLRLAARLNFSFSKETEDAIHNLSSSIAGLEKVIPKTWSNIFYSIHLIYD
;
A
#
# COMPACT_ATOMS: atom_id res chain seq x y z
N MET A 1 -39.89 -16.01 -26.04
CA MET A 1 -39.49 -17.13 -25.15
C MET A 1 -37.98 -17.30 -25.20
N ALA A 2 -37.36 -17.39 -24.03
CA ALA A 2 -35.95 -17.73 -23.74
C ALA A 2 -34.84 -16.80 -24.28
N LEU A 3 -34.46 -15.80 -23.47
CA LEU A 3 -33.10 -15.26 -23.43
C LEU A 3 -32.42 -15.66 -22.12
N SER A 4 -31.14 -15.95 -22.26
CA SER A 4 -30.26 -16.73 -21.42
C SER A 4 -29.81 -16.03 -20.12
N GLN A 5 -29.57 -16.83 -19.07
CA GLN A 5 -28.62 -16.49 -18.00
C GLN A 5 -27.30 -17.24 -18.23
N PRO A 6 -26.15 -16.57 -18.10
CA PRO A 6 -25.19 -17.04 -17.08
C PRO A 6 -24.34 -15.88 -16.50
N ALA A 7 -24.76 -15.29 -15.37
CA ALA A 7 -23.96 -14.29 -14.64
C ALA A 7 -23.37 -14.82 -13.31
N LYS A 8 -23.93 -15.88 -12.73
CA LYS A 8 -23.54 -16.35 -11.38
C LYS A 8 -22.30 -17.25 -11.35
N SER A 9 -21.95 -17.94 -12.45
CA SER A 9 -20.80 -18.87 -12.45
C SER A 9 -19.43 -18.16 -12.51
N LYS A 10 -19.35 -16.99 -13.16
CA LYS A 10 -18.07 -16.26 -13.35
C LYS A 10 -17.54 -15.61 -12.07
N GLN A 11 -18.40 -15.21 -11.13
CA GLN A 11 -17.99 -14.61 -9.85
C GLN A 11 -17.39 -15.65 -8.88
N LEU A 12 -17.98 -16.84 -8.76
CA LEU A 12 -17.48 -17.93 -7.89
C LEU A 12 -16.15 -18.54 -8.37
N LEU A 13 -15.92 -18.56 -9.68
CA LEU A 13 -14.65 -19.02 -10.27
C LEU A 13 -13.48 -18.05 -9.99
N CYS A 14 -13.76 -16.76 -9.79
CA CYS A 14 -12.77 -15.74 -9.47
C CYS A 14 -12.26 -15.86 -8.02
N THR A 15 -13.17 -16.09 -7.06
CA THR A 15 -12.85 -16.28 -5.63
C THR A 15 -12.11 -17.58 -5.35
N ARG A 16 -12.38 -18.67 -6.09
CA ARG A 16 -11.62 -19.92 -5.94
C ARG A 16 -10.19 -19.82 -6.47
N LYS A 17 -9.95 -19.04 -7.53
CA LYS A 17 -8.59 -18.82 -8.07
C LYS A 17 -7.70 -17.97 -7.16
N SER A 18 -8.25 -16.95 -6.50
CA SER A 18 -7.52 -16.17 -5.49
C SER A 18 -7.21 -17.00 -4.23
N PHE A 19 -8.11 -17.89 -3.80
CA PHE A 19 -7.90 -18.79 -2.67
C PHE A 19 -6.80 -19.85 -2.92
N LEU A 20 -6.80 -20.49 -4.10
CA LEU A 20 -5.76 -21.48 -4.49
C LEU A 20 -4.37 -20.85 -4.68
N LEU A 21 -4.29 -19.56 -5.00
CA LEU A 21 -3.02 -18.86 -5.20
C LEU A 21 -2.40 -18.37 -3.88
N LEU A 22 -3.23 -18.01 -2.89
CA LEU A 22 -2.79 -17.77 -1.51
C LEU A 22 -2.10 -19.01 -0.91
N GLN A 23 -2.45 -20.22 -1.35
CA GLN A 23 -1.72 -21.44 -1.00
C GLN A 23 -0.36 -21.56 -1.72
N ARG A 24 -0.18 -21.01 -2.94
CA ARG A 24 1.13 -20.97 -3.62
C ARG A 24 2.13 -20.05 -2.92
N LEU A 25 1.68 -18.94 -2.34
CA LEU A 25 2.51 -18.07 -1.50
C LEU A 25 2.95 -18.75 -0.18
N LYS A 26 2.32 -19.87 0.21
CA LYS A 26 2.77 -20.69 1.35
C LYS A 26 3.95 -21.62 0.99
N GLY A 27 4.17 -21.92 -0.29
CA GLY A 27 5.12 -22.97 -0.73
C GLY A 27 6.50 -22.49 -1.17
N THR A 28 6.75 -21.18 -1.27
CA THR A 28 8.00 -20.63 -1.83
C THR A 28 9.03 -20.19 -0.78
N PHE A 29 8.85 -20.57 0.49
CA PHE A 29 9.80 -20.26 1.55
C PHE A 29 10.31 -21.57 2.17
N VAL A 30 11.29 -22.18 1.52
CA VAL A 30 12.24 -23.07 2.21
C VAL A 30 13.31 -22.16 2.78
N GLU A 31 13.42 -22.12 4.10
CA GLU A 31 14.56 -21.49 4.77
C GLU A 31 15.82 -22.31 4.45
N GLU A 32 16.72 -21.77 3.62
CA GLU A 32 18.09 -22.25 3.58
C GLU A 32 18.81 -21.73 4.83
N GLY A 33 18.77 -22.55 5.87
CA GLY A 33 19.60 -22.37 7.07
C GLY A 33 21.06 -22.69 6.74
N CYS A 34 21.93 -21.68 6.80
CA CYS A 34 23.36 -21.87 6.74
C CYS A 34 23.85 -22.42 8.09
N GLN A 35 24.21 -23.70 8.13
CA GLN A 35 24.85 -24.34 9.28
C GLN A 35 26.31 -23.87 9.41
N LEU A 36 26.63 -23.25 10.54
CA LEU A 36 28.01 -23.10 11.03
C LEU A 36 28.10 -23.78 12.40
N ARG A 37 29.04 -24.73 12.51
CA ARG A 37 29.23 -25.64 13.64
C ARG A 37 29.94 -24.97 14.82
N SER A 38 29.36 -25.22 16.00
CA SER A 38 29.94 -25.56 17.31
C SER A 38 30.99 -24.68 18.01
N SER A 39 30.70 -24.31 19.26
CA SER A 39 31.37 -24.88 20.46
C SER A 39 30.80 -24.34 21.79
N GLY A 40 30.43 -25.24 22.73
CA GLY A 40 30.24 -25.06 24.20
C GLY A 40 29.11 -24.13 24.67
N ASP A 41 28.31 -24.36 25.71
CA ASP A 41 28.53 -25.09 26.97
C ASP A 41 27.17 -25.50 27.63
N MET A 42 27.19 -26.39 28.62
CA MET A 42 26.03 -27.03 29.28
C MET A 42 25.27 -26.15 30.31
N GLY A 43 23.97 -26.40 30.48
CA GLY A 43 23.24 -25.94 31.68
C GLY A 43 21.70 -26.03 31.66
N SER A 44 21.18 -27.18 32.11
CA SER A 44 19.94 -27.41 32.90
C SER A 44 18.53 -26.98 32.42
N ALA A 45 17.64 -27.96 32.51
CA ALA A 45 16.23 -27.95 32.13
C ALA A 45 15.30 -27.22 33.13
N SER A 46 14.27 -26.56 32.59
CA SER A 46 12.91 -26.59 33.17
C SER A 46 11.88 -26.30 32.08
N GLY A 47 10.88 -27.18 31.97
CA GLY A 47 9.86 -27.13 30.92
C GLY A 47 8.83 -26.04 31.19
N SER A 48 8.47 -25.31 30.14
CA SER A 48 7.15 -24.68 30.03
C SER A 48 6.72 -24.61 28.57
N SER A 49 5.44 -24.88 28.34
CA SER A 49 4.78 -25.04 27.05
C SER A 49 5.04 -23.86 26.10
N LEU A 50 5.74 -24.10 24.99
CA LEU A 50 5.93 -23.13 23.92
C LEU A 50 4.67 -23.06 23.04
N ARG A 51 3.85 -22.04 23.28
CA ARG A 51 2.99 -21.47 22.24
C ARG A 51 3.89 -20.76 21.22
N PRO A 52 3.65 -20.83 19.90
CA PRO A 52 4.40 -20.03 18.95
C PRO A 52 3.91 -18.58 19.02
N SER A 53 4.48 -17.83 19.96
CA SER A 53 4.29 -16.38 20.10
C SER A 53 5.49 -15.68 19.49
N GLY A 54 5.26 -14.81 18.51
CA GLY A 54 6.25 -13.82 18.06
C GLY A 54 6.54 -13.87 16.57
N ASP A 55 5.55 -13.56 15.73
CA ASP A 55 5.86 -13.13 14.37
C ASP A 55 6.54 -11.76 14.49
N ASN A 56 7.81 -11.69 14.12
CA ASN A 56 8.71 -10.60 14.45
C ASN A 56 8.32 -9.33 13.64
N PHE A 57 7.59 -8.40 14.26
CA PHE A 57 7.07 -7.16 13.66
C PHE A 57 8.14 -6.10 13.32
N SER A 58 9.41 -6.49 13.11
CA SER A 58 10.54 -5.57 13.07
C SER A 58 11.57 -5.89 11.99
N LYS A 59 11.15 -6.03 10.73
CA LYS A 59 12.12 -5.99 9.62
C LYS A 59 11.50 -5.42 8.35
N TRP A 60 12.06 -4.30 7.89
CA TRP A 60 11.78 -3.80 6.54
C TRP A 60 12.12 -4.89 5.52
N ARG A 61 11.18 -5.20 4.63
CA ARG A 61 11.31 -6.32 3.69
C ARG A 61 11.55 -5.80 2.29
N LYS A 62 12.51 -6.44 1.62
CA LYS A 62 12.80 -6.27 0.18
C LYS A 62 12.49 -7.61 -0.47
N LEU A 63 11.53 -7.63 -1.38
CA LEU A 63 10.99 -8.83 -2.03
C LEU A 63 11.27 -8.78 -3.52
N ASP A 64 11.57 -9.93 -4.13
CA ASP A 64 11.63 -10.02 -5.60
C ASP A 64 10.20 -10.06 -6.17
N SER A 65 9.90 -9.18 -7.12
CA SER A 65 8.58 -9.11 -7.74
C SER A 65 8.28 -10.37 -8.58
N ARG A 66 9.32 -11.03 -9.10
CA ARG A 66 9.19 -12.23 -9.95
C ARG A 66 8.66 -13.43 -9.17
N SER A 67 9.10 -13.60 -7.92
CA SER A 67 8.60 -14.66 -7.04
C SER A 67 7.13 -14.45 -6.65
N LEU A 68 6.65 -13.21 -6.75
CA LEU A 68 5.26 -12.81 -6.52
C LEU A 68 4.42 -12.79 -7.81
N GLY A 69 4.98 -13.22 -8.94
CA GLY A 69 4.29 -13.27 -10.24
C GLY A 69 4.12 -11.91 -10.92
N ILE A 70 4.76 -10.86 -10.41
CA ILE A 70 4.67 -9.52 -10.99
C ILE A 70 5.78 -9.35 -12.02
N THR A 71 5.34 -9.11 -13.26
CA THR A 71 6.21 -8.92 -14.41
C THR A 71 6.01 -7.54 -15.00
N ARG A 72 7.03 -7.06 -15.73
CA ARG A 72 7.01 -5.74 -16.36
C ARG A 72 5.88 -5.57 -17.39
N SER A 73 5.44 -6.63 -18.04
CA SER A 73 4.32 -6.59 -19.00
C SER A 73 2.99 -6.19 -18.36
N MET A 74 2.86 -6.28 -17.03
CA MET A 74 1.67 -5.85 -16.31
C MET A 74 1.63 -4.33 -16.10
N ILE A 75 2.72 -3.62 -16.36
CA ILE A 75 2.81 -2.15 -16.21
C ILE A 75 2.32 -1.49 -17.49
N SER A 76 1.50 -0.44 -17.37
CA SER A 76 1.06 0.32 -18.54
C SER A 76 2.25 0.90 -19.32
N LEU A 77 2.13 0.96 -20.64
CA LEU A 77 3.19 1.51 -21.50
C LEU A 77 3.53 2.95 -21.13
N SER A 78 2.52 3.79 -20.84
CA SER A 78 2.71 5.19 -20.46
C SER A 78 3.46 5.33 -19.14
N SER A 79 3.10 4.55 -18.12
CA SER A 79 3.80 4.54 -16.83
C SER A 79 5.23 4.05 -16.97
N TRP A 80 5.45 3.01 -17.79
CA TRP A 80 6.78 2.52 -18.08
C TRP A 80 7.68 3.57 -18.75
N ILE A 81 7.13 4.34 -19.71
CA ILE A 81 7.85 5.45 -20.35
C ILE A 81 8.23 6.52 -19.33
N VAL A 82 7.31 6.92 -18.46
CA VAL A 82 7.58 7.91 -17.40
C VAL A 82 8.69 7.44 -16.47
N LEU A 83 8.62 6.20 -15.99
CA LEU A 83 9.66 5.59 -15.14
C LEU A 83 11.01 5.59 -15.84
N LYS A 84 11.06 5.19 -17.12
CA LYS A 84 12.30 5.19 -17.91
C LYS A 84 12.91 6.59 -18.04
N ILE A 85 12.10 7.59 -18.38
CA ILE A 85 12.59 8.96 -18.58
C ILE A 85 13.15 9.50 -17.26
N LEU A 86 12.44 9.33 -16.15
CA LEU A 86 12.91 9.74 -14.83
C LEU A 86 14.22 9.03 -14.46
N ARG A 87 14.30 7.71 -14.67
CA ARG A 87 15.50 6.92 -14.40
C ARG A 87 16.69 7.37 -15.24
N SER A 88 16.48 7.60 -16.53
CA SER A 88 17.52 8.09 -17.45
C SER A 88 18.02 9.49 -17.10
N ALA A 89 17.20 10.28 -16.40
CA ALA A 89 17.57 11.59 -15.89
C ALA A 89 18.29 11.56 -14.53
N GLY A 90 18.60 10.36 -14.00
CA GLY A 90 19.30 10.18 -12.74
C GLY A 90 18.42 10.20 -11.49
N PHE A 91 17.09 10.12 -11.66
CA PHE A 91 16.16 10.07 -10.52
C PHE A 91 15.73 8.64 -10.20
N ASP A 92 15.50 8.36 -8.93
CA ASP A 92 14.79 7.15 -8.52
C ASP A 92 13.30 7.34 -8.77
N ALA A 93 12.64 6.32 -9.29
CA ALA A 93 11.21 6.35 -9.57
C ALA A 93 10.58 4.99 -9.28
N TYR A 94 9.45 5.00 -8.59
CA TYR A 94 8.77 3.81 -8.08
C TYR A 94 7.29 3.86 -8.42
N LEU A 95 6.68 2.70 -8.65
CA LEU A 95 5.23 2.55 -8.61
C LEU A 95 4.78 2.41 -7.15
N VAL A 96 3.66 3.03 -6.79
CA VAL A 96 3.18 3.05 -5.40
C VAL A 96 1.68 2.86 -5.27
N GLY A 97 1.25 2.49 -4.06
CA GLY A 97 -0.15 2.58 -3.66
C GLY A 97 -1.03 1.52 -4.30
N GLY A 98 -2.18 1.96 -4.83
CA GLY A 98 -3.23 1.07 -5.29
C GLY A 98 -2.79 0.14 -6.41
N CYS A 99 -1.90 0.60 -7.29
CA CYS A 99 -1.43 -0.19 -8.42
C CYS A 99 -0.60 -1.41 -7.98
N VAL A 100 0.32 -1.22 -7.03
CA VAL A 100 1.18 -2.31 -6.51
C VAL A 100 0.33 -3.34 -5.76
N ARG A 101 -0.61 -2.87 -4.93
CA ARG A 101 -1.57 -3.72 -4.24
C ARG A 101 -2.38 -4.57 -5.23
N ASP A 102 -2.95 -3.93 -6.25
CA ASP A 102 -3.83 -4.62 -7.18
C ASP A 102 -3.04 -5.65 -8.01
N LEU A 103 -1.81 -5.34 -8.41
CA LEU A 103 -0.89 -6.31 -9.03
C LEU A 103 -0.64 -7.53 -8.13
N LEU A 104 -0.36 -7.32 -6.83
CA LEU A 104 -0.13 -8.41 -5.86
C LEU A 104 -1.37 -9.28 -5.63
N LEU A 105 -2.57 -8.69 -5.80
CA LEU A 105 -3.85 -9.41 -5.73
C LEU A 105 -4.25 -10.02 -7.09
N ASN A 106 -3.38 -10.00 -8.10
CA ASN A 106 -3.66 -10.41 -9.48
C ASN A 106 -4.90 -9.72 -10.09
N LYS A 107 -5.13 -8.48 -9.71
CA LYS A 107 -6.14 -7.59 -10.29
C LYS A 107 -5.47 -6.64 -11.25
N VAL A 108 -6.22 -6.18 -12.25
CA VAL A 108 -5.75 -5.13 -13.17
C VAL A 108 -5.85 -3.77 -12.46
N PRO A 109 -4.75 -3.03 -12.27
CA PRO A 109 -4.79 -1.68 -11.72
C PRO A 109 -5.65 -0.75 -12.59
N LYS A 110 -6.41 0.15 -11.96
CA LYS A 110 -7.15 1.20 -12.68
C LYS A 110 -6.21 2.27 -13.24
N ASP A 111 -5.24 2.64 -12.42
CA ASP A 111 -4.29 3.70 -12.60
C ASP A 111 -2.93 3.25 -12.04
N PHE A 112 -1.87 3.92 -12.49
CA PHE A 112 -0.50 3.65 -12.07
C PHE A 112 0.11 4.95 -11.57
N ASP A 113 0.28 5.03 -10.26
CA ASP A 113 0.88 6.19 -9.61
C ASP A 113 2.39 6.01 -9.53
N VAL A 114 3.12 7.03 -9.94
CA VAL A 114 4.59 7.08 -9.87
C VAL A 114 5.00 8.04 -8.76
N ILE A 115 6.01 7.69 -7.98
CA ILE A 115 6.70 8.60 -7.07
C ILE A 115 8.18 8.65 -7.40
N THR A 116 8.80 9.82 -7.28
CA THR A 116 10.20 10.03 -7.66
C THR A 116 10.95 10.97 -6.73
N THR A 117 12.29 10.86 -6.71
CA THR A 117 13.18 11.80 -6.02
C THR A 117 13.29 13.15 -6.71
N ALA A 118 12.87 13.25 -7.98
CA ALA A 118 12.79 14.53 -8.68
C ALA A 118 11.78 15.48 -8.02
N GLY A 119 12.13 16.75 -7.91
CA GLY A 119 11.20 17.81 -7.51
C GLY A 119 10.18 18.12 -8.61
N LEU A 120 9.00 18.66 -8.24
CA LEU A 120 7.92 18.94 -9.20
C LEU A 120 8.35 19.85 -10.37
N LYS A 121 9.20 20.85 -10.09
CA LYS A 121 9.76 21.73 -11.13
C LYS A 121 10.69 20.98 -12.08
N GLN A 122 11.46 19.99 -11.59
CA GLN A 122 12.33 19.16 -12.42
C GLN A 122 11.52 18.21 -13.29
N ILE A 123 10.46 17.61 -12.75
CA ILE A 123 9.51 16.78 -13.52
C ILE A 123 8.92 17.62 -14.67
N ARG A 124 8.42 18.83 -14.37
CA ARG A 124 7.87 19.73 -15.39
C ARG A 124 8.89 20.12 -16.47
N LYS A 125 10.17 20.28 -16.12
CA LYS A 125 11.24 20.53 -17.09
C LYS A 125 11.53 19.31 -17.98
N LYS A 126 11.35 18.09 -17.46
CA LYS A 126 11.63 16.85 -18.19
C LYS A 126 10.49 16.42 -19.11
N PHE A 127 9.26 16.77 -18.77
CA PHE A 127 8.09 16.41 -19.56
C PHE A 127 7.39 17.67 -20.06
N HIS A 128 7.37 17.87 -21.38
CA HIS A 128 6.73 19.07 -21.96
C HIS A 128 5.22 19.12 -21.67
N SER A 129 4.57 17.95 -21.61
CA SER A 129 3.13 17.80 -21.32
C SER A 129 2.83 17.51 -19.85
N ALA A 130 3.61 18.09 -18.93
CA ALA A 130 3.42 17.96 -17.50
C ALA A 130 2.74 19.18 -16.87
N VAL A 131 1.68 18.93 -16.11
CA VAL A 131 0.93 19.97 -15.39
C VAL A 131 0.98 19.69 -13.90
N ILE A 132 1.38 20.68 -13.11
CA ILE A 132 1.32 20.58 -11.64
C ILE A 132 -0.11 20.91 -11.22
N VAL A 133 -0.73 20.00 -10.48
CA VAL A 133 -2.10 20.12 -9.98
C VAL A 133 -2.13 19.96 -8.46
N GLY A 134 -3.15 20.55 -7.82
CA GLY A 134 -3.31 20.51 -6.37
C GLY A 134 -2.57 21.65 -5.67
N ARG A 135 -3.25 22.31 -4.72
CA ARG A 135 -2.65 23.37 -3.87
C ARG A 135 -1.99 22.78 -2.63
N ARG A 136 -2.77 22.00 -1.86
CA ARG A 136 -2.31 21.40 -0.59
C ARG A 136 -1.41 20.18 -0.79
N PHE A 137 -1.69 19.39 -1.83
CA PHE A 137 -0.92 18.20 -2.18
C PHE A 137 -0.55 18.30 -3.65
N PRO A 138 0.49 19.08 -3.98
CA PRO A 138 0.86 19.30 -5.36
C PRO A 138 1.45 18.01 -5.95
N ILE A 139 0.87 17.56 -7.05
CA ILE A 139 1.32 16.41 -7.84
C ILE A 139 1.46 16.82 -9.30
N CYS A 140 2.23 16.06 -10.07
CA CYS A 140 2.40 16.32 -11.49
C CYS A 140 1.59 15.32 -12.32
N ARG A 141 0.71 15.81 -13.18
CA ARG A 141 0.03 14.99 -14.19
C ARG A 141 0.83 15.06 -15.48
N VAL A 142 1.33 13.91 -15.91
CA VAL A 142 2.15 13.78 -17.12
C VAL A 142 1.34 13.06 -18.18
N SER A 143 1.07 13.73 -19.31
CA SER A 143 0.41 13.11 -20.45
C SER A 143 1.43 12.39 -21.33
N VAL A 144 1.27 11.08 -21.51
CA VAL A 144 2.12 10.24 -22.35
C VAL A 144 1.25 9.27 -23.14
N LYS A 145 1.39 9.29 -24.48
CA LYS A 145 0.67 8.40 -25.40
C LYS A 145 -0.86 8.39 -25.17
N GLY A 146 -1.43 9.57 -24.93
CA GLY A 146 -2.88 9.73 -24.72
C GLY A 146 -3.39 9.28 -23.34
N SER A 147 -2.51 8.82 -22.44
CA SER A 147 -2.86 8.49 -21.05
C SER A 147 -2.20 9.47 -20.09
N ILE A 148 -2.86 9.72 -18.96
CA ILE A 148 -2.33 10.58 -17.90
C ILE A 148 -1.74 9.69 -16.81
N VAL A 149 -0.48 9.96 -16.45
CA VAL A 149 0.21 9.31 -15.33
C VAL A 149 0.39 10.34 -14.24
N GLU A 150 -0.04 10.00 -13.01
CA GLU A 150 0.19 10.85 -11.85
C GLU A 150 1.59 10.59 -11.29
N VAL A 151 2.38 11.65 -11.14
CA VAL A 151 3.77 11.62 -10.70
C VAL A 151 3.90 12.53 -9.47
N SER A 152 4.21 11.91 -8.33
CA SER A 152 4.44 12.59 -7.06
C SER A 152 5.95 12.69 -6.76
N SER A 153 6.33 13.67 -5.94
CA SER A 153 7.72 13.83 -5.48
C SER A 153 7.86 13.41 -4.02
N PHE A 154 9.00 12.85 -3.63
CA PHE A 154 9.32 12.67 -2.21
C PHE A 154 9.57 14.00 -1.47
N GLN A 155 9.96 15.05 -2.19
CA GLN A 155 10.30 16.35 -1.60
C GLN A 155 9.06 17.08 -1.04
N THR A 156 7.91 16.95 -1.71
CA THR A 156 6.65 17.57 -1.25
C THR A 156 6.19 16.99 0.09
N VAL A 157 6.57 15.75 0.38
CA VAL A 157 6.29 15.05 1.63
C VAL A 157 7.29 15.47 2.72
N ALA A 158 8.57 15.67 2.35
CA ALA A 158 9.60 16.13 3.28
C ALA A 158 9.27 17.53 3.86
N GLU A 159 8.89 18.48 3.01
CA GLU A 159 8.48 19.84 3.41
C GLU A 159 7.28 19.85 4.38
N GLN A 160 6.39 18.85 4.27
CA GLN A 160 5.25 18.70 5.18
C GLN A 160 5.62 17.95 6.47
N SER A 161 6.67 17.11 6.43
CA SER A 161 7.09 16.26 7.54
C SER A 161 7.92 16.97 8.61
N GLU A 162 8.52 18.13 8.31
CA GLU A 162 9.26 18.94 9.31
C GLU A 162 8.38 19.36 10.51
N ARG A 163 7.05 19.22 10.39
CA ARG A 163 6.08 19.48 11.47
C ARG A 163 5.73 18.26 12.31
N LYS A 164 6.26 17.06 12.01
CA LYS A 164 5.93 15.82 12.73
C LYS A 164 7.21 15.07 13.05
N GLU A 165 7.64 15.14 14.30
CA GLU A 165 8.59 14.19 14.88
C GLU A 165 7.93 12.80 14.89
N VAL A 166 8.08 12.05 13.79
CA VAL A 166 7.71 10.64 13.76
C VAL A 166 8.77 9.88 14.53
N CYS A 167 8.32 9.12 15.54
CA CYS A 167 9.15 8.32 16.43
C CYS A 167 10.16 7.48 15.63
N MET A 168 11.45 7.84 15.72
CA MET A 168 12.56 7.21 14.98
C MET A 168 12.95 5.81 15.52
N SER A 169 12.19 5.29 16.48
CA SER A 169 12.51 4.10 17.28
C SER A 169 12.30 2.76 16.57
N GLN A 170 11.93 2.74 15.28
CA GLN A 170 11.67 1.52 14.50
C GLN A 170 12.60 1.34 13.29
N MET A 171 13.69 2.11 13.22
CA MET A 171 14.62 2.05 12.10
C MET A 171 15.69 0.96 12.29
N PRO A 172 15.88 0.06 11.30
CA PRO A 172 17.03 -0.83 11.30
C PRO A 172 18.34 -0.04 11.25
N ALA A 173 19.38 -0.53 11.92
CA ALA A 173 20.70 0.12 11.96
C ALA A 173 21.31 0.29 10.54
N ASP A 174 21.06 -0.67 9.65
CA ASP A 174 21.62 -0.69 8.28
C ASP A 174 20.75 0.05 7.24
N CYS A 175 20.02 1.09 7.65
CA CYS A 175 19.12 1.80 6.75
C CYS A 175 19.87 2.71 5.75
N THR A 176 19.50 2.61 4.47
CA THR A 176 20.00 3.55 3.45
C THR A 176 19.17 4.83 3.44
N GLN A 177 19.71 5.93 2.91
CA GLN A 177 18.96 7.17 2.74
C GLN A 177 17.67 6.97 1.90
N GLY A 178 17.74 6.14 0.86
CA GLY A 178 16.57 5.81 0.03
C GLY A 178 15.52 4.99 0.77
N ASP A 179 15.93 4.13 1.70
CA ASP A 179 15.01 3.42 2.58
C ASP A 179 14.31 4.38 3.55
N LEU A 180 15.05 5.32 4.16
CA LEU A 180 14.48 6.35 5.02
C LEU A 180 13.46 7.22 4.27
N THR A 181 13.78 7.68 3.06
CA THR A 181 12.86 8.51 2.26
C THR A 181 11.56 7.78 1.95
N ARG A 182 11.62 6.49 1.59
CA ARG A 182 10.43 5.69 1.30
C ARG A 182 9.61 5.41 2.55
N TRP A 183 10.26 5.05 3.65
CA TRP A 183 9.60 4.86 4.95
C TRP A 183 8.88 6.15 5.42
N LYS A 184 9.54 7.32 5.36
CA LYS A 184 8.90 8.60 5.67
C LYS A 184 7.65 8.86 4.82
N ASN A 185 7.69 8.46 3.53
CA ASN A 185 6.52 8.54 2.67
C ASN A 185 5.40 7.58 3.09
N CYS A 186 5.71 6.35 3.52
CA CYS A 186 4.73 5.43 4.07
C CYS A 186 3.97 6.05 5.25
N MET A 187 4.68 6.70 6.18
CA MET A 187 4.12 7.23 7.42
C MET A 187 3.05 8.32 7.20
N GLN A 188 3.01 8.95 6.02
CA GLN A 188 2.00 9.95 5.66
C GLN A 188 0.77 9.34 4.98
N ARG A 189 0.81 8.06 4.61
CA ARG A 189 -0.29 7.37 3.92
C ARG A 189 -1.34 6.89 4.92
N ASP A 190 -2.47 6.47 4.37
CA ASP A 190 -3.64 6.06 5.14
C ASP A 190 -3.52 4.62 5.66
N PHE A 191 -3.34 3.66 4.75
CA PHE A 191 -3.36 2.22 5.05
C PHE A 191 -2.07 1.53 4.64
N THR A 192 -1.66 0.52 5.42
CA THR A 192 -0.45 -0.29 5.22
C THR A 192 -0.37 -0.84 3.80
N ILE A 193 -1.47 -1.41 3.29
CA ILE A 193 -1.55 -2.00 1.96
C ILE A 193 -1.32 -1.02 0.79
N ASN A 194 -1.39 0.30 1.05
CA ASN A 194 -1.11 1.36 0.09
C ASN A 194 0.31 1.94 0.24
N CYS A 195 1.14 1.36 1.11
CA CYS A 195 2.52 1.78 1.40
C CYS A 195 3.59 0.96 0.67
N LEU A 196 3.19 0.06 -0.22
CA LEU A 196 4.11 -0.74 -1.01
C LEU A 196 4.72 0.07 -2.15
N PHE A 197 6.03 -0.08 -2.33
CA PHE A 197 6.79 0.49 -3.44
C PHE A 197 7.25 -0.63 -4.35
N PHE A 198 7.16 -0.42 -5.66
CA PHE A 198 7.67 -1.34 -6.65
C PHE A 198 8.66 -0.62 -7.58
N ASP A 199 9.88 -1.14 -7.64
CA ASP A 199 10.91 -0.76 -8.61
C ASP A 199 11.00 -1.85 -9.69
N PRO A 200 10.49 -1.59 -10.91
CA PRO A 200 10.54 -2.56 -12.00
C PRO A 200 11.92 -2.66 -12.70
N PHE A 201 12.89 -1.82 -12.36
CA PHE A 201 14.25 -1.91 -12.92
C PHE A 201 15.08 -2.98 -12.20
N VAL A 202 14.88 -3.12 -10.88
CA VAL A 202 15.54 -4.14 -10.06
C VAL A 202 14.61 -5.30 -9.67
N ASN A 203 13.36 -5.29 -10.17
CA ASN A 203 12.30 -6.22 -9.77
C ASN A 203 12.09 -6.27 -8.25
N GLY A 204 12.18 -5.12 -7.58
CA GLY A 204 12.16 -5.03 -6.12
C GLY A 204 10.85 -4.45 -5.59
N ILE A 205 10.18 -5.15 -4.67
CA ILE A 205 9.06 -4.64 -3.89
C ILE A 205 9.54 -4.36 -2.47
N PHE A 206 9.26 -3.16 -1.98
CA PHE A 206 9.68 -2.69 -0.67
C PHE A 206 8.47 -2.55 0.24
N ASP A 207 8.51 -3.25 1.38
CA ASP A 207 7.49 -3.24 2.41
C ASP A 207 8.10 -2.78 3.75
N TYR A 208 7.60 -1.64 4.21
CA TYR A 208 8.05 -0.97 5.43
C TYR A 208 7.01 -1.03 6.56
N THR A 209 5.81 -1.54 6.28
CA THR A 209 4.65 -1.46 7.20
C THR A 209 3.96 -2.81 7.38
N ASN A 210 4.63 -3.92 7.03
CA ASN A 210 4.07 -5.27 7.00
C ASN A 210 2.79 -5.40 6.14
N ALA A 211 2.71 -4.58 5.09
CA ALA A 211 1.60 -4.58 4.14
C ALA A 211 1.38 -5.96 3.51
N MET A 212 2.45 -6.74 3.30
CA MET A 212 2.35 -8.10 2.76
C MET A 212 1.61 -9.06 3.69
N THR A 213 1.77 -8.90 5.01
CA THR A 213 1.06 -9.71 6.01
C THR A 213 -0.43 -9.32 6.05
N ASP A 214 -0.72 -8.04 5.96
CA ASP A 214 -2.09 -7.52 5.90
C ASP A 214 -2.82 -7.98 4.63
N LEU A 215 -2.13 -7.96 3.48
CA LEU A 215 -2.67 -8.48 2.22
C LEU A 215 -2.98 -9.98 2.31
N ARG A 216 -2.12 -10.77 2.95
CA ARG A 216 -2.32 -12.21 3.12
C ARG A 216 -3.48 -12.52 4.06
N SER A 217 -3.64 -11.74 5.12
CA SER A 217 -4.70 -11.90 6.11
C SER A 217 -6.02 -11.22 5.73
N LEU A 218 -6.05 -10.51 4.59
CA LEU A 218 -7.18 -9.70 4.12
C LEU A 218 -7.65 -8.71 5.19
N LYS A 219 -6.69 -8.14 5.93
CA LYS A 219 -6.94 -7.14 6.97
C LYS A 219 -6.58 -5.75 6.48
N LEU A 220 -7.44 -4.79 6.77
CA LEU A 220 -7.19 -3.38 6.51
C LEU A 220 -6.72 -2.71 7.81
N GLN A 221 -5.48 -2.23 7.79
CA GLN A 221 -4.84 -1.54 8.92
C GLN A 221 -4.32 -0.17 8.50
N THR A 222 -4.42 0.80 9.40
CA THR A 222 -3.80 2.12 9.22
C THR A 222 -2.29 2.05 9.45
N VAL A 223 -1.53 2.93 8.79
CA VAL A 223 -0.05 2.93 8.94
C VAL A 223 0.39 3.33 10.34
N ILE A 224 -0.27 4.33 10.89
CA ILE A 224 -0.13 4.78 12.27
C ILE A 224 -1.37 4.36 13.06
N PRO A 225 -1.37 4.40 14.41
CA PRO A 225 -2.53 4.06 15.22
C PRO A 225 -3.81 4.74 14.73
N ALA A 226 -4.90 3.96 14.61
CA ALA A 226 -6.08 4.35 13.83
C ALA A 226 -6.73 5.64 14.37
N HIS A 227 -6.75 5.79 15.69
CA HIS A 227 -7.26 6.97 16.37
C HIS A 227 -6.51 8.26 15.99
N LEU A 228 -5.19 8.22 15.80
CA LEU A 228 -4.39 9.38 15.36
C LEU A 228 -4.62 9.65 13.87
N SER A 229 -4.60 8.58 13.07
CA SER A 229 -4.81 8.65 11.62
C SER A 229 -6.15 9.33 11.28
N PHE A 230 -7.22 8.93 11.95
CA PHE A 230 -8.56 9.47 11.70
C PHE A 230 -8.80 10.85 12.31
N LYS A 231 -8.11 11.20 13.40
CA LYS A 231 -8.11 12.58 13.93
C LYS A 231 -7.41 13.54 12.95
N GLU A 232 -6.32 13.11 12.33
CA GLU A 232 -5.61 13.90 11.34
C GLU A 232 -6.46 14.13 10.08
N ASP A 233 -7.04 13.06 9.53
CA ASP A 233 -7.91 13.14 8.36
C ASP A 233 -9.07 12.14 8.48
N ARG A 234 -10.24 12.68 8.86
CA ARG A 234 -11.49 11.92 9.00
C ARG A 234 -11.95 11.28 7.69
N ALA A 235 -11.56 11.82 6.54
CA ALA A 235 -11.89 11.22 5.25
C ALA A 235 -11.20 9.85 5.06
N ARG A 236 -10.18 9.51 5.86
CA ARG A 236 -9.57 8.17 5.89
C ARG A 236 -10.57 7.09 6.29
N ILE A 237 -11.57 7.39 7.13
CA ILE A 237 -12.60 6.42 7.51
C ILE A 237 -13.40 5.99 6.29
N LEU A 238 -13.92 6.95 5.52
CA LEU A 238 -14.69 6.68 4.29
C LEU A 238 -13.83 5.97 3.23
N ARG A 239 -12.55 6.34 3.11
CA ARG A 239 -11.60 5.63 2.24
C ARG A 239 -11.41 4.19 2.68
N GLY A 240 -11.33 3.94 3.99
CA GLY A 240 -11.21 2.62 4.57
C GLY A 240 -12.42 1.75 4.25
N LEU A 241 -13.63 2.25 4.53
CA LEU A 241 -14.89 1.57 4.23
C LEU A 241 -14.99 1.21 2.74
N ARG A 242 -14.64 2.16 1.86
CA ARG A 242 -14.59 1.92 0.41
C ARG A 242 -13.60 0.83 0.03
N LEU A 243 -12.40 0.83 0.62
CA LEU A 243 -11.38 -0.19 0.34
C LEU A 243 -11.79 -1.57 0.86
N ALA A 244 -12.28 -1.64 2.09
CA ALA A 244 -12.79 -2.85 2.71
C ALA A 244 -13.89 -3.49 1.86
N ALA A 245 -14.90 -2.72 1.45
CA ALA A 245 -15.97 -3.19 0.58
C ALA A 245 -15.48 -3.64 -0.80
N ARG A 246 -14.59 -2.86 -1.44
CA ARG A 246 -14.08 -3.17 -2.79
C ARG A 246 -13.16 -4.38 -2.83
N LEU A 247 -12.37 -4.58 -1.79
CA LEU A 247 -11.35 -5.64 -1.73
C LEU A 247 -11.78 -6.85 -0.91
N ASN A 248 -12.92 -6.75 -0.22
CA ASN A 248 -13.45 -7.75 0.70
C ASN A 248 -12.51 -8.00 1.90
N PHE A 249 -11.98 -6.91 2.45
CA PHE A 249 -11.08 -6.92 3.61
C PHE A 249 -11.86 -6.65 4.88
N SER A 250 -11.48 -7.30 5.97
CA SER A 250 -11.96 -6.99 7.31
C SER A 250 -11.08 -5.92 7.95
N PHE A 251 -11.63 -5.12 8.84
CA PHE A 251 -10.82 -4.19 9.61
C PHE A 251 -10.10 -4.92 10.76
N SER A 252 -9.01 -4.35 11.26
CA SER A 252 -8.47 -4.77 12.55
C SER A 252 -9.34 -4.24 13.68
N LYS A 253 -9.35 -4.91 14.83
CA LYS A 253 -10.12 -4.47 16.00
C LYS A 253 -9.83 -3.02 16.39
N GLU A 254 -8.55 -2.63 16.42
CA GLU A 254 -8.16 -1.24 16.68
C GLU A 254 -8.76 -0.25 15.67
N THR A 255 -8.79 -0.63 14.39
CA THR A 255 -9.37 0.21 13.34
C THR A 255 -10.89 0.28 13.47
N GLU A 256 -11.57 -0.82 13.78
CA GLU A 256 -13.02 -0.86 14.02
C GLU A 256 -13.41 0.03 15.21
N ASP A 257 -12.73 -0.14 16.35
CA ASP A 257 -12.97 0.65 17.56
C ASP A 257 -12.78 2.15 17.28
N ALA A 258 -11.74 2.52 16.52
CA ALA A 258 -11.49 3.90 16.14
C ALA A 258 -12.56 4.46 15.18
N ILE A 259 -13.07 3.66 14.24
CA ILE A 259 -14.17 4.04 13.35
C ILE A 259 -15.43 4.30 14.18
N HIS A 260 -15.76 3.40 15.10
CA HIS A 260 -16.94 3.51 15.95
C HIS A 260 -16.90 4.79 16.79
N ASN A 261 -15.78 5.05 17.46
CA ASN A 261 -15.60 6.21 18.33
C ASN A 261 -15.62 7.56 17.61
N LEU A 262 -15.28 7.58 16.31
CA LEU A 262 -15.21 8.80 15.51
C LEU A 262 -16.35 8.94 14.50
N SER A 263 -17.29 7.99 14.49
CA SER A 263 -18.43 7.93 13.56
C SER A 263 -19.26 9.21 13.54
N SER A 264 -19.59 9.75 14.72
CA SER A 264 -20.34 11.00 14.88
C SER A 264 -19.62 12.22 14.29
N SER A 265 -18.28 12.21 14.26
CA SER A 265 -17.48 13.29 13.68
C SER A 265 -17.46 13.30 12.15
N ILE A 266 -17.96 12.24 11.49
CA ILE A 266 -17.99 12.12 10.03
C ILE A 266 -19.14 12.96 9.44
N ALA A 267 -20.23 13.20 10.18
CA ALA A 267 -21.37 13.99 9.73
C ALA A 267 -20.98 15.41 9.25
N GLY A 268 -19.93 16.00 9.82
CA GLY A 268 -19.40 17.30 9.39
C GLY A 268 -18.75 17.30 7.98
N LEU A 269 -18.48 16.13 7.39
CA LEU A 269 -17.88 16.00 6.05
C LEU A 269 -18.91 16.08 4.91
N GLU A 270 -20.22 16.02 5.18
CA GLU A 270 -21.27 16.12 4.15
C GLU A 270 -21.14 17.35 3.26
N LYS A 271 -20.62 18.47 3.79
CA LYS A 271 -20.40 19.70 3.03
C LYS A 271 -19.31 19.60 1.96
N VAL A 272 -18.47 18.56 2.01
CA VAL A 272 -17.28 18.39 1.16
C VAL A 272 -17.44 17.25 0.14
N ILE A 273 -18.43 16.37 0.32
CA ILE A 273 -18.57 15.14 -0.46
C ILE A 273 -19.70 15.31 -1.49
N PRO A 274 -19.50 14.95 -2.78
CA PRO A 274 -20.56 15.01 -3.79
C PRO A 274 -21.78 14.16 -3.39
N LYS A 275 -23.00 14.66 -3.68
CA LYS A 275 -24.31 14.03 -3.37
C LYS A 275 -24.48 12.58 -3.85
N THR A 276 -23.56 12.05 -4.67
CA THR A 276 -23.55 10.65 -5.12
C THR A 276 -23.08 9.66 -4.05
N TRP A 277 -22.49 10.12 -2.95
CA TRP A 277 -21.98 9.27 -1.87
C TRP A 277 -22.89 9.22 -0.64
N SER A 278 -24.02 9.94 -0.65
CA SER A 278 -24.98 10.00 0.48
C SER A 278 -25.48 8.62 0.89
N ASN A 279 -25.64 7.70 -0.06
CA ASN A 279 -26.12 6.33 0.21
C ASN A 279 -25.17 5.52 1.10
N ILE A 280 -23.87 5.84 1.13
CA ILE A 280 -22.90 5.19 2.02
C ILE A 280 -23.10 5.66 3.46
N PHE A 281 -23.41 6.95 3.68
CA PHE A 281 -23.70 7.49 5.01
C PHE A 281 -24.98 6.87 5.61
N TYR A 282 -26.05 6.75 4.82
CA TYR A 282 -27.28 6.10 5.28
C TYR A 282 -27.10 4.62 5.58
N SER A 283 -26.25 3.91 4.82
CA SER A 283 -25.95 2.51 5.08
C SER A 283 -25.10 2.32 6.35
N ILE A 284 -24.25 3.27 6.71
CA ILE A 284 -23.47 3.20 7.95
C ILE A 284 -24.37 3.41 9.16
N HIS A 285 -25.30 4.37 9.12
CA HIS A 285 -26.27 4.55 10.21
C HIS A 285 -27.14 3.28 10.42
N LEU A 286 -27.59 2.64 9.33
CA LEU A 286 -28.44 1.45 9.39
C LEU A 286 -27.74 0.13 9.76
N ILE A 287 -26.40 0.09 9.76
CA ILE A 287 -25.64 -1.11 10.16
C ILE A 287 -25.30 -1.10 11.66
N TYR A 288 -25.38 0.07 12.30
CA TYR A 288 -24.92 0.27 13.68
C TYR A 288 -25.99 0.83 14.65
N ASP A 289 -27.24 0.99 14.18
CA ASP A 289 -28.45 1.12 15.01
C ASP A 289 -29.25 -0.20 14.98
#